data_AF-A0A2R6NLU4-F1
#
_entry.id   AF-A0A2R6NLU4-F1
#
_cell.length_a   1.000
_cell.length_b   1.000
_cell.length_c   1.000
_cell.angle_alpha   90.00
_cell.angle_beta   90.00
_cell.angle_gamma   90.00
#
_symmetry.space_group_name_H-M   'P 1'
#
loop_
_entity.id
_entity.type
_entity.pdbx_description
1 polymer ?
#
loop_
_entity_poly.entity_id
_entity_poly.type
_entity_poly.pdbx_seq_one_letter_code
_entity_poly.pdbx_strand_id
1 'polypeptide(L)'
;MTGLQNTHISVQGTIKFNPNIPYWSGNGFFIPFQTQITFWLLGGNNLVLDGGGTLDGQGQAWYDAFAKNSSLARPITLTLYQAKNVTVENLHMINSPEWVNLVNEGEQIVYRNLNISAVSTSENGAANTDGWDIYRSNNVIIENSMINNGDDCVSFKPKYSCFSLQFLFPLTISTTHRNIKMSNAQNGARIKAWAGQGVGSGIVKNITFLNFSETNVDNPVIIDQVSQLQEYKPFSN
;
A
#
# COMPACT_ATOMS: atom_id res chain seq x y z
N MET A 1 11.42 8.24 -11.68
CA MET A 1 11.72 7.74 -13.04
C MET A 1 10.42 7.30 -13.70
N THR A 2 9.79 8.17 -14.49
CA THR A 2 8.57 7.85 -15.23
C THR A 2 8.83 7.93 -16.74
N GLY A 3 7.95 7.32 -17.54
CA GLY A 3 8.08 7.30 -19.01
C GLY A 3 9.09 6.29 -19.56
N LEU A 4 9.56 5.37 -18.74
CA LEU A 4 10.49 4.31 -19.17
C LEU A 4 9.83 3.38 -20.20
N GLN A 5 10.63 2.80 -21.10
CA GLN A 5 10.17 1.84 -22.09
C GLN A 5 11.16 0.68 -22.18
N ASN A 6 10.67 -0.57 -22.15
CA ASN A 6 11.49 -1.78 -22.36
C ASN A 6 12.72 -1.82 -21.46
N THR A 7 12.53 -1.54 -20.17
CA THR A 7 13.64 -1.32 -19.22
C THR A 7 13.68 -2.43 -18.19
N HIS A 8 14.88 -2.98 -17.99
CA HIS A 8 15.18 -3.89 -16.90
C HIS A 8 16.04 -3.16 -15.86
N ILE A 9 15.57 -3.14 -14.62
CA ILE A 9 16.26 -2.58 -13.46
C ILE A 9 16.60 -3.75 -12.55
N SER A 10 17.87 -4.11 -12.46
CA SER A 10 18.34 -5.19 -11.59
C SER A 10 19.04 -4.64 -10.35
N VAL A 11 18.36 -4.73 -9.21
CA VAL A 11 18.85 -4.35 -7.88
C VAL A 11 19.49 -5.57 -7.25
N GLN A 12 20.83 -5.61 -7.26
CA GLN A 12 21.61 -6.73 -6.67
C GLN A 12 22.13 -6.42 -5.26
N GLY A 13 22.21 -5.14 -4.90
CA GLY A 13 22.63 -4.67 -3.58
C GLY A 13 21.47 -4.08 -2.79
N THR A 14 21.79 -3.21 -1.84
CA THR A 14 20.78 -2.47 -1.06
C THR A 14 20.65 -1.04 -1.58
N ILE A 15 19.45 -0.67 -2.02
CA ILE A 15 19.04 0.74 -2.14
C ILE A 15 18.52 1.16 -0.77
N LYS A 16 19.33 1.94 -0.06
CA LYS A 16 19.02 2.44 1.29
C LYS A 16 18.61 3.91 1.22
N PHE A 17 17.37 4.19 1.57
CA PHE A 17 16.86 5.57 1.59
C PHE A 17 17.38 6.33 2.80
N ASN A 18 17.67 7.63 2.65
CA ASN A 18 18.15 8.45 3.75
C ASN A 18 16.98 8.82 4.70
N PRO A 19 17.01 8.54 6.01
CA PRO A 19 15.91 8.87 6.94
C PRO A 19 15.83 10.35 7.34
N ASN A 20 16.27 11.28 6.49
CA ASN A 20 16.21 12.71 6.75
C ASN A 20 14.76 13.22 6.62
N ILE A 21 14.03 13.20 7.74
CA ILE A 21 12.62 13.60 7.80
C ILE A 21 12.39 15.02 7.26
N PRO A 22 13.11 16.07 7.74
CA PRO A 22 12.93 17.43 7.21
C PRO A 22 13.12 17.53 5.69
N TYR A 23 14.08 16.80 5.12
CA TYR A 23 14.29 16.80 3.67
C TYR A 23 13.10 16.18 2.94
N TRP A 24 12.70 14.97 3.32
CA TRP A 24 11.70 14.22 2.58
C TRP A 24 10.28 14.76 2.72
N SER A 25 9.92 15.36 3.85
CA SER A 25 8.62 16.03 4.00
C SER A 25 8.42 17.19 3.02
N GLY A 26 9.50 17.77 2.47
CA GLY A 26 9.44 18.82 1.46
C GLY A 26 9.86 18.40 0.04
N ASN A 27 10.50 17.24 -0.13
CA ASN A 27 11.12 16.84 -1.41
C ASN A 27 10.68 15.46 -1.93
N GLY A 28 9.88 14.71 -1.18
CA GLY A 28 9.28 13.47 -1.68
C GLY A 28 8.37 13.73 -2.88
N PHE A 29 8.26 12.76 -3.79
CA PHE A 29 7.35 12.89 -4.92
C PHE A 29 5.91 12.89 -4.41
N PHE A 30 5.19 13.98 -4.66
CA PHE A 30 3.83 14.14 -4.16
C PHE A 30 2.84 13.26 -4.92
N ILE A 31 2.00 12.55 -4.17
CA ILE A 31 0.90 11.73 -4.64
C ILE A 31 -0.40 12.35 -4.12
N PRO A 32 -1.25 12.94 -5.00
CA PRO A 32 -2.46 13.64 -4.54
C PRO A 32 -3.45 12.77 -3.77
N PHE A 33 -3.48 11.46 -4.05
CA PHE A 33 -4.34 10.54 -3.33
C PHE A 33 -3.89 10.42 -1.87
N GLN A 34 -4.78 10.80 -0.95
CA GLN A 34 -4.54 10.86 0.49
C GLN A 34 -3.33 11.71 0.91
N THR A 35 -2.90 12.67 0.06
CA THR A 35 -1.80 13.60 0.37
C THR A 35 -0.51 12.87 0.73
N GLN A 36 -0.18 11.81 -0.02
CA GLN A 36 0.99 10.98 0.24
C GLN A 36 2.24 11.54 -0.43
N ILE A 37 3.40 11.09 0.05
CA ILE A 37 4.70 11.28 -0.62
C ILE A 37 5.34 9.91 -0.88
N THR A 38 6.25 9.82 -1.85
CA THR A 38 6.98 8.58 -2.13
C THR A 38 8.47 8.83 -2.31
N PHE A 39 9.28 7.86 -1.90
CA PHE A 39 10.71 7.84 -2.18
C PHE A 39 10.98 7.55 -3.65
N TRP A 40 10.45 6.44 -4.16
CA TRP A 40 10.70 6.02 -5.53
C TRP A 40 9.42 5.97 -6.35
N LEU A 41 9.27 6.99 -7.20
CA LEU A 41 8.24 7.01 -8.25
C LEU A 41 8.78 6.32 -9.51
N LEU A 42 8.25 5.15 -9.86
CA LEU A 42 8.62 4.38 -11.06
C LEU A 42 7.42 4.28 -12.02
N GLY A 43 7.61 4.52 -13.31
CA GLY A 43 6.53 4.46 -14.30
C GLY A 43 7.02 4.32 -15.72
N GLY A 44 6.17 3.82 -16.61
CA GLY A 44 6.54 3.46 -17.97
C GLY A 44 5.86 2.19 -18.46
N ASN A 45 6.29 1.67 -19.60
CA ASN A 45 5.73 0.46 -20.19
C ASN A 45 6.80 -0.61 -20.46
N ASN A 46 6.44 -1.87 -20.22
CA ASN A 46 7.31 -3.03 -20.35
C ASN A 46 8.56 -2.91 -19.47
N LEU A 47 8.35 -2.98 -18.16
CA LEU A 47 9.41 -2.84 -17.17
C LEU A 47 9.57 -4.12 -16.34
N VAL A 48 10.82 -4.43 -16.00
CA VAL A 48 11.16 -5.48 -15.03
C VAL A 48 12.02 -4.86 -13.94
N LEU A 49 11.64 -5.02 -12.69
CA LEU A 49 12.41 -4.64 -11.51
C LEU A 49 12.68 -5.91 -10.68
N ASP A 50 13.94 -6.33 -10.61
CA ASP A 50 14.34 -7.58 -9.94
C ASP A 50 15.73 -7.47 -9.28
N GLY A 51 16.37 -8.62 -9.03
CA GLY A 51 17.81 -8.71 -8.84
C GLY A 51 18.26 -9.38 -7.55
N GLY A 52 17.33 -9.77 -6.68
CA GLY A 52 17.64 -10.41 -5.39
C GLY A 52 18.04 -9.44 -4.28
N GLY A 53 18.20 -8.15 -4.59
CA GLY A 53 18.64 -7.12 -3.67
C GLY A 53 17.54 -6.61 -2.74
N THR A 54 17.84 -5.49 -2.08
CA THR A 54 17.00 -4.93 -1.00
C THR A 54 16.64 -3.47 -1.24
N LEU A 55 15.37 -3.11 -1.01
CA LEU A 55 14.92 -1.74 -0.83
C LEU A 55 14.72 -1.49 0.67
N ASP A 56 15.56 -0.67 1.29
CA ASP A 56 15.51 -0.35 2.73
C ASP A 56 15.01 1.08 2.94
N GLY A 57 13.76 1.21 3.38
CA GLY A 57 13.06 2.47 3.62
C GLY A 57 13.52 3.22 4.87
N GLN A 58 14.35 2.61 5.72
CA GLN A 58 14.86 3.24 6.94
C GLN A 58 13.78 3.77 7.91
N GLY A 59 12.68 3.02 8.03
CA GLY A 59 11.42 3.40 8.69
C GLY A 59 11.49 3.70 10.19
N GLN A 60 12.47 3.20 10.94
CA GLN A 60 12.47 3.34 12.41
C GLN A 60 12.35 4.80 12.89
N ALA A 61 13.15 5.70 12.30
CA ALA A 61 13.10 7.13 12.64
C ALA A 61 11.71 7.74 12.35
N TRP A 62 11.03 7.22 11.32
CA TRP A 62 9.70 7.66 10.93
C TRP A 62 8.62 7.12 11.87
N TYR A 63 8.71 5.89 12.34
CA TYR A 63 7.77 5.32 13.32
C TYR A 63 7.81 6.13 14.62
N ASP A 64 9.00 6.42 15.12
CA ASP A 64 9.20 7.19 16.35
C ASP A 64 8.74 8.66 16.21
N ALA A 65 8.90 9.24 15.02
CA ALA A 65 8.43 10.60 14.74
C ALA A 65 6.91 10.67 14.55
N PHE A 66 6.31 9.69 13.87
CA PHE A 66 4.87 9.62 13.64
C PHE A 66 4.08 9.41 14.94
N ALA A 67 4.63 8.62 15.86
CA ALA A 67 4.04 8.45 17.19
C ALA A 67 3.91 9.79 17.96
N LYS A 68 4.78 10.78 17.67
CA LYS A 68 4.74 12.13 18.26
C LYS A 68 3.88 13.12 17.45
N ASN A 69 3.72 12.87 16.15
CA ASN A 69 2.97 13.70 15.24
C ASN A 69 2.30 12.83 14.17
N SER A 70 1.03 12.47 14.41
CA SER A 70 0.25 11.63 13.48
C SER A 70 -0.13 12.33 12.17
N SER A 71 0.18 13.62 12.02
CA SER A 71 0.02 14.36 10.76
C SER A 71 1.30 14.38 9.92
N LEU A 72 2.38 13.73 10.37
CA LEU A 72 3.64 13.66 9.64
C LEU A 72 3.45 12.83 8.35
N ALA A 73 3.60 13.49 7.20
CA ALA A 73 3.67 12.81 5.91
C ALA A 73 4.93 11.94 5.84
N ARG A 74 4.75 10.65 5.57
CA ARG A 74 5.82 9.65 5.47
C ARG A 74 5.89 9.12 4.04
N PRO A 75 7.11 8.85 3.52
CA PRO A 75 7.26 8.40 2.16
C PRO A 75 6.96 6.90 2.00
N ILE A 76 6.12 6.61 0.99
CA ILE A 76 5.92 5.27 0.42
C ILE A 76 7.23 4.80 -0.21
N THR A 77 7.65 3.56 0.03
CA THR A 77 8.93 3.04 -0.49
C THR A 77 8.97 2.99 -2.02
N LEU A 78 7.98 2.35 -2.65
CA LEU A 78 7.88 2.25 -4.10
C LEU A 78 6.46 2.58 -4.58
N THR A 79 6.35 3.52 -5.51
CA THR A 79 5.10 3.80 -6.22
C THR A 79 5.27 3.47 -7.70
N LEU A 80 4.47 2.52 -8.22
CA LEU A 80 4.27 2.32 -9.65
C LEU A 80 3.20 3.29 -10.15
N TYR A 81 3.60 4.33 -10.88
CA TYR A 81 2.73 5.40 -11.34
C TYR A 81 2.53 5.36 -12.85
N GLN A 82 1.27 5.26 -13.29
CA GLN A 82 0.90 5.17 -14.72
C GLN A 82 1.74 4.12 -15.46
N ALA A 83 1.97 3.01 -14.78
CA ALA A 83 2.83 1.93 -15.22
C ALA A 83 2.01 0.88 -15.99
N LYS A 84 2.57 0.33 -17.07
CA LYS A 84 1.94 -0.70 -17.88
C LYS A 84 2.88 -1.87 -18.14
N ASN A 85 2.40 -3.11 -18.05
CA ASN A 85 3.22 -4.31 -18.28
C ASN A 85 4.49 -4.29 -17.41
N VAL A 86 4.31 -4.26 -16.09
CA VAL A 86 5.45 -4.21 -15.15
C VAL A 86 5.49 -5.45 -14.28
N THR A 87 6.68 -6.04 -14.15
CA THR A 87 6.96 -7.09 -13.17
C THR A 87 7.92 -6.56 -12.12
N VAL A 88 7.57 -6.72 -10.85
CA VAL A 88 8.45 -6.49 -9.70
C VAL A 88 8.63 -7.82 -8.99
N GLU A 89 9.85 -8.36 -8.97
CA GLU A 89 10.05 -9.71 -8.45
C GLU A 89 11.40 -9.96 -7.77
N ASN A 90 11.43 -10.98 -6.90
CA ASN A 90 12.66 -11.45 -6.25
C ASN A 90 13.40 -10.32 -5.51
N LEU A 91 12.68 -9.57 -4.66
CA LEU A 91 13.26 -8.47 -3.87
C LEU A 91 12.92 -8.61 -2.39
N HIS A 92 13.83 -8.09 -1.57
CA HIS A 92 13.57 -7.79 -0.17
C HIS A 92 13.15 -6.32 -0.04
N MET A 93 12.04 -6.04 0.65
CA MET A 93 11.60 -4.67 0.94
C MET A 93 11.44 -4.52 2.43
N ILE A 94 12.28 -3.71 3.06
CA ILE A 94 12.38 -3.64 4.52
C ILE A 94 12.20 -2.22 5.03
N ASN A 95 11.65 -2.10 6.24
CA ASN A 95 11.56 -0.86 7.00
C ASN A 95 10.94 0.29 6.21
N SER A 96 9.82 0.07 5.51
CA SER A 96 9.13 1.17 4.86
C SER A 96 8.60 2.16 5.91
N PRO A 97 8.77 3.49 5.74
CA PRO A 97 8.21 4.48 6.67
C PRO A 97 6.68 4.41 6.80
N GLU A 98 6.01 4.07 5.70
CA GLU A 98 4.56 3.87 5.56
C GLU A 98 4.31 2.75 4.53
N TRP A 99 3.31 2.86 3.64
CA TRP A 99 2.99 1.87 2.63
C TRP A 99 4.25 1.46 1.86
N VAL A 100 4.40 0.16 1.64
CA VAL A 100 5.57 -0.40 0.96
C VAL A 100 5.44 -0.20 -0.54
N ASN A 101 4.30 -0.60 -1.11
CA ASN A 101 4.01 -0.49 -2.54
C ASN A 101 2.68 0.22 -2.78
N LEU A 102 2.70 1.24 -3.65
CA LEU A 102 1.49 1.82 -4.22
C LEU A 102 1.46 1.58 -5.73
N VAL A 103 0.39 0.99 -6.24
CA VAL A 103 0.09 1.04 -7.68
C VAL A 103 -0.94 2.14 -7.90
N ASN A 104 -0.53 3.21 -8.58
CA ASN A 104 -1.37 4.36 -8.88
C ASN A 104 -1.55 4.47 -10.40
N GLU A 105 -2.78 4.23 -10.85
CA GLU A 105 -3.15 4.25 -12.28
C GLU A 105 -2.36 3.23 -13.12
N GLY A 106 -2.06 2.05 -12.56
CA GLY A 106 -1.32 0.99 -13.24
C GLY A 106 -2.20 -0.02 -13.99
N GLU A 107 -1.63 -0.66 -15.01
CA GLU A 107 -2.26 -1.70 -15.81
C GLU A 107 -1.31 -2.89 -16.04
N GLN A 108 -1.78 -4.13 -15.87
CA GLN A 108 -0.97 -5.34 -16.12
C GLN A 108 0.32 -5.34 -15.29
N ILE A 109 0.15 -5.35 -13.96
CA ILE A 109 1.24 -5.31 -12.99
C ILE A 109 1.34 -6.66 -12.29
N VAL A 110 2.54 -7.20 -12.14
CA VAL A 110 2.81 -8.45 -11.41
C VAL A 110 3.83 -8.18 -10.32
N TYR A 111 3.47 -8.51 -9.08
CA TYR A 111 4.39 -8.64 -7.96
C TYR A 111 4.56 -10.13 -7.63
N ARG A 112 5.81 -10.61 -7.58
CA ARG A 112 6.10 -12.02 -7.33
C ARG A 112 7.34 -12.24 -6.48
N ASN A 113 7.32 -13.23 -5.59
CA ASN A 113 8.50 -13.63 -4.81
C ASN A 113 9.11 -12.47 -4.01
N LEU A 114 8.25 -11.62 -3.43
CA LEU A 114 8.71 -10.53 -2.57
C LEU A 114 8.77 -10.98 -1.11
N ASN A 115 9.76 -10.49 -0.39
CA ASN A 115 9.85 -10.61 1.07
C ASN A 115 9.80 -9.21 1.69
N ILE A 116 8.65 -8.88 2.26
CA ILE A 116 8.35 -7.57 2.84
C ILE A 116 8.38 -7.65 4.36
N SER A 117 9.12 -6.75 5.01
CA SER A 117 9.18 -6.70 6.48
C SER A 117 9.30 -5.29 7.03
N ALA A 118 8.37 -4.89 7.89
CA ALA A 118 8.43 -3.65 8.66
C ALA A 118 8.17 -3.96 10.14
N VAL A 119 9.26 -4.14 10.90
CA VAL A 119 9.21 -4.47 12.33
C VAL A 119 9.92 -3.37 13.10
N SER A 120 9.22 -2.74 14.03
CA SER A 120 9.81 -1.71 14.87
C SER A 120 10.79 -2.30 15.88
N THR A 121 11.84 -1.56 16.19
CA THR A 121 12.80 -1.86 17.25
C THR A 121 12.55 -1.03 18.52
N SER A 122 11.48 -0.24 18.56
CA SER A 122 11.06 0.56 19.73
C SER A 122 9.64 0.20 20.16
N GLU A 123 9.14 0.88 21.19
CA GLU A 123 7.74 0.77 21.62
C GLU A 123 6.75 1.35 20.60
N ASN A 124 7.23 2.18 19.65
CA ASN A 124 6.40 2.79 18.62
C ASN A 124 6.26 1.83 17.45
N GLY A 125 5.04 1.31 17.23
CA GLY A 125 4.76 0.37 16.16
C GLY A 125 5.02 0.94 14.75
N ALA A 126 5.26 0.05 13.78
CA ALA A 126 5.41 0.37 12.37
C ALA A 126 4.04 0.65 11.70
N ALA A 127 3.34 1.70 12.17
CA ALA A 127 1.97 2.01 11.75
C ALA A 127 1.86 2.27 10.23
N ASN A 128 0.77 1.82 9.61
CA ASN A 128 0.44 2.05 8.20
C ASN A 128 1.53 1.55 7.23
N THR A 129 2.14 0.41 7.55
CA THR A 129 3.15 -0.21 6.68
C THR A 129 2.50 -1.22 5.73
N ASP A 130 1.41 -0.82 5.07
CA ASP A 130 0.62 -1.62 4.13
C ASP A 130 1.52 -2.26 3.06
N GLY A 131 1.29 -3.53 2.73
CA GLY A 131 2.12 -4.25 1.75
C GLY A 131 1.95 -3.74 0.33
N TRP A 132 0.70 -3.72 -0.12
CA TRP A 132 0.30 -3.25 -1.44
C TRP A 132 -1.01 -2.47 -1.38
N ASP A 133 -0.94 -1.21 -1.80
CA ASP A 133 -2.10 -0.36 -2.05
C ASP A 133 -2.39 -0.28 -3.53
N ILE A 134 -3.57 -0.72 -3.93
CA ILE A 134 -3.99 -0.76 -5.33
C ILE A 134 -5.00 0.34 -5.58
N TYR A 135 -4.55 1.42 -6.21
CA TYR A 135 -5.34 2.63 -6.47
C TYR A 135 -5.51 2.87 -7.97
N ARG A 136 -6.76 3.04 -8.43
CA ARG A 136 -7.12 3.31 -9.85
C ARG A 136 -6.48 2.37 -10.87
N SER A 137 -6.25 1.12 -10.50
CA SER A 137 -5.45 0.19 -11.31
C SER A 137 -6.27 -0.98 -11.85
N ASN A 138 -5.77 -1.64 -12.89
CA ASN A 138 -6.40 -2.79 -13.51
C ASN A 138 -5.42 -3.95 -13.71
N ASN A 139 -5.90 -5.17 -13.52
CA ASN A 139 -5.11 -6.39 -13.68
C ASN A 139 -3.76 -6.35 -12.92
N VAL A 140 -3.85 -6.25 -11.60
CA VAL A 140 -2.71 -6.37 -10.69
C VAL A 140 -2.71 -7.76 -10.07
N ILE A 141 -1.61 -8.47 -10.19
CA ILE A 141 -1.39 -9.81 -9.63
C ILE A 141 -0.32 -9.71 -8.56
N ILE A 142 -0.59 -10.28 -7.39
CA ILE A 142 0.37 -10.42 -6.30
C ILE A 142 0.42 -11.91 -5.96
N GLU A 143 1.58 -12.53 -6.08
CA GLU A 143 1.75 -13.97 -5.86
C GLU A 143 3.06 -14.32 -5.16
N ASN A 144 3.06 -15.47 -4.49
CA ASN A 144 4.25 -16.09 -3.89
C ASN A 144 5.09 -15.13 -3.01
N SER A 145 4.44 -14.18 -2.34
CA SER A 145 5.11 -13.15 -1.56
C SER A 145 4.80 -13.31 -0.07
N MET A 146 5.74 -12.92 0.77
CA MET A 146 5.61 -12.92 2.23
C MET A 146 5.64 -11.48 2.74
N ILE A 147 4.82 -11.20 3.75
CA ILE A 147 4.77 -9.91 4.41
C ILE A 147 4.66 -10.06 5.92
N ASN A 148 5.43 -9.26 6.65
CA ASN A 148 5.30 -9.04 8.08
C ASN A 148 5.34 -7.52 8.34
N ASN A 149 4.21 -6.93 8.69
CA ASN A 149 4.04 -5.48 8.76
C ASN A 149 3.10 -5.07 9.91
N GLY A 150 2.78 -3.77 9.98
CA GLY A 150 1.92 -3.19 11.01
C GLY A 150 0.51 -2.80 10.56
N ASP A 151 0.08 -3.13 9.34
CA ASP A 151 -1.23 -2.74 8.79
C ASP A 151 -1.68 -3.71 7.67
N ASP A 152 -2.61 -3.32 6.79
CA ASP A 152 -3.15 -4.15 5.71
C ASP A 152 -2.06 -4.89 4.90
N CYS A 153 -2.21 -6.21 4.70
CA CYS A 153 -1.33 -6.95 3.79
C CYS A 153 -1.52 -6.48 2.34
N VAL A 154 -2.78 -6.40 1.88
CA VAL A 154 -3.17 -5.88 0.57
C VAL A 154 -4.42 -5.04 0.74
N SER A 155 -4.39 -3.78 0.28
CA SER A 155 -5.50 -2.84 0.38
C SER A 155 -5.95 -2.38 -1.00
N PHE A 156 -7.24 -2.56 -1.32
CA PHE A 156 -7.81 -2.07 -2.57
C PHE A 156 -8.43 -0.69 -2.33
N LYS A 157 -7.80 0.34 -2.87
CA LYS A 157 -8.25 1.72 -2.75
C LYS A 157 -9.22 2.08 -3.89
N PRO A 158 -10.04 3.14 -3.77
CA PRO A 158 -11.03 3.51 -4.78
C PRO A 158 -10.43 3.75 -6.18
N LYS A 159 -11.18 3.47 -7.25
CA LYS A 159 -10.78 3.81 -8.62
C LYS A 159 -11.06 5.28 -8.99
N TYR A 160 -11.84 6.00 -8.20
CA TYR A 160 -12.17 7.40 -8.41
C TYR A 160 -12.17 8.13 -7.06
N SER A 161 -11.55 9.30 -6.99
CA SER A 161 -11.61 10.22 -5.85
C SER A 161 -12.66 11.28 -6.16
N CYS A 162 -13.90 11.11 -5.69
CA CYS A 162 -14.94 12.13 -5.88
C CYS A 162 -14.85 13.16 -4.76
N PHE A 163 -14.00 14.18 -4.95
CA PHE A 163 -14.06 15.42 -4.18
C PHE A 163 -14.73 16.46 -5.09
N SER A 164 -15.99 16.80 -4.78
CA SER A 164 -16.86 17.76 -5.49
C SER A 164 -17.68 17.21 -6.67
N LEU A 165 -19.00 17.41 -6.54
CA LEU A 165 -20.10 17.24 -7.49
C LEU A 165 -20.63 15.80 -7.73
N GLN A 166 -21.90 15.64 -7.35
CA GLN A 166 -22.80 14.53 -7.68
C GLN A 166 -22.76 14.19 -9.16
N PHE A 167 -21.95 13.21 -9.54
CA PHE A 167 -22.23 12.33 -10.66
C PHE A 167 -21.77 10.91 -10.30
N LEU A 168 -22.78 10.04 -10.11
CA LEU A 168 -22.66 8.60 -9.89
C LEU A 168 -21.88 7.95 -11.04
N PHE A 169 -20.69 7.44 -10.75
CA PHE A 169 -20.18 6.25 -11.44
C PHE A 169 -19.98 5.17 -10.39
N PRO A 170 -20.69 4.03 -10.46
CA PRO A 170 -20.50 2.96 -9.49
C PRO A 170 -19.08 2.40 -9.62
N LEU A 171 -18.26 2.65 -8.60
CA LEU A 171 -17.00 1.92 -8.36
C LEU A 171 -17.30 0.42 -8.50
N THR A 172 -16.48 -0.34 -9.22
CA THR A 172 -16.55 -1.81 -9.21
C THR A 172 -15.16 -2.33 -8.88
N ILE A 173 -15.01 -2.88 -7.67
CA ILE A 173 -13.85 -3.69 -7.29
C ILE A 173 -14.27 -5.15 -7.40
N SER A 174 -13.51 -5.93 -8.17
CA SER A 174 -13.63 -7.39 -8.33
C SER A 174 -12.24 -7.99 -8.15
N THR A 175 -12.10 -8.93 -7.22
CA THR A 175 -10.79 -9.49 -6.87
C THR A 175 -10.92 -10.98 -6.56
N THR A 176 -9.83 -11.71 -6.72
CA THR A 176 -9.78 -13.12 -6.33
C THR A 176 -8.49 -13.38 -5.57
N HIS A 177 -8.64 -13.95 -4.39
CA HIS A 177 -7.60 -14.22 -3.42
C HIS A 177 -7.50 -15.73 -3.26
N ARG A 178 -6.33 -16.32 -3.54
CA ARG A 178 -6.15 -17.78 -3.55
C ARG A 178 -4.93 -18.22 -2.77
N ASN A 179 -5.06 -19.30 -1.99
CA ASN A 179 -3.96 -19.97 -1.30
C ASN A 179 -3.19 -19.03 -0.36
N ILE A 180 -3.93 -18.20 0.38
CA ILE A 180 -3.35 -17.23 1.32
C ILE A 180 -3.26 -17.87 2.71
N LYS A 181 -2.15 -17.62 3.38
CA LYS A 181 -1.97 -17.91 4.81
C LYS A 181 -1.83 -16.60 5.55
N MET A 182 -2.69 -16.37 6.54
CA MET A 182 -2.67 -15.18 7.38
C MET A 182 -2.51 -15.59 8.83
N SER A 183 -1.66 -14.86 9.57
CA SER A 183 -1.43 -15.21 10.97
C SER A 183 -1.04 -14.01 11.81
N ASN A 184 -1.41 -14.03 13.10
CA ASN A 184 -1.11 -12.98 14.08
C ASN A 184 -1.55 -11.59 13.59
N ALA A 185 -2.78 -11.51 13.07
CA ALA A 185 -3.32 -10.31 12.43
C ALA A 185 -4.63 -9.90 13.10
N GLN A 186 -4.95 -8.60 13.09
CA GLN A 186 -6.23 -8.11 13.60
C GLN A 186 -7.41 -8.62 12.75
N ASN A 187 -7.24 -8.63 11.43
CA ASN A 187 -8.29 -9.02 10.49
C ASN A 187 -7.72 -9.97 9.44
N GLY A 188 -8.54 -10.95 9.05
CA GLY A 188 -8.28 -11.81 7.91
C GLY A 188 -8.73 -11.14 6.61
N ALA A 189 -9.79 -11.69 6.01
CA ALA A 189 -10.48 -11.05 4.90
C ALA A 189 -11.38 -9.91 5.39
N ARG A 190 -11.05 -8.66 5.03
CA ARG A 190 -11.86 -7.48 5.38
C ARG A 190 -12.42 -6.77 4.15
N ILE A 191 -13.69 -6.38 4.22
CA ILE A 191 -14.32 -5.41 3.32
C ILE A 191 -14.79 -4.22 4.15
N LYS A 192 -14.09 -3.09 4.01
CA LYS A 192 -14.42 -1.84 4.68
C LYS A 192 -15.04 -0.85 3.70
N ALA A 193 -16.19 -0.28 4.05
CA ALA A 193 -16.78 0.84 3.32
C ALA A 193 -17.12 1.99 4.28
N TRP A 194 -17.00 3.23 3.84
CA TRP A 194 -17.43 4.38 4.62
C TRP A 194 -18.94 4.59 4.50
N ALA A 195 -19.57 5.01 5.59
CA ALA A 195 -20.99 5.35 5.66
C ALA A 195 -21.22 6.71 6.34
N GLY A 196 -22.31 7.38 6.00
CA GLY A 196 -22.72 8.64 6.63
C GLY A 196 -22.89 9.80 5.65
N GLN A 197 -23.32 10.94 6.19
CA GLN A 197 -23.56 12.14 5.41
C GLN A 197 -22.25 12.69 4.83
N GLY A 198 -22.23 13.04 3.54
CA GLY A 198 -21.04 13.57 2.87
C GLY A 198 -20.03 12.51 2.41
N VAL A 199 -20.31 11.23 2.62
CA VAL A 199 -19.49 10.13 2.10
C VAL A 199 -19.92 9.79 0.66
N GLY A 200 -18.94 9.59 -0.23
CA GLY A 200 -19.18 9.17 -1.61
C GLY A 200 -19.76 7.74 -1.70
N SER A 201 -20.28 7.37 -2.88
CA SER A 201 -20.82 6.03 -3.13
C SER A 201 -19.84 5.15 -3.93
N GLY A 202 -19.97 3.83 -3.79
CA GLY A 202 -19.19 2.85 -4.53
C GLY A 202 -19.75 1.43 -4.39
N ILE A 203 -19.34 0.51 -5.28
CA ILE A 203 -19.75 -0.90 -5.25
C ILE A 203 -18.52 -1.80 -5.15
N VAL A 204 -18.56 -2.71 -4.17
CA VAL A 204 -17.65 -3.85 -4.07
C VAL A 204 -18.46 -5.07 -4.48
N LYS A 205 -18.05 -5.78 -5.53
CA LYS A 205 -18.79 -6.95 -6.05
C LYS A 205 -17.85 -8.00 -6.62
N ASN A 206 -18.25 -9.26 -6.61
CA ASN A 206 -17.42 -10.36 -7.13
C ASN A 206 -16.05 -10.46 -6.42
N ILE A 207 -16.08 -10.42 -5.09
CA ILE A 207 -14.91 -10.69 -4.25
C ILE A 207 -14.92 -12.18 -3.91
N THR A 208 -13.82 -12.87 -4.20
CA THR A 208 -13.67 -14.30 -3.89
C THR A 208 -12.41 -14.49 -3.05
N PHE A 209 -12.57 -15.14 -1.89
CA PHE A 209 -11.47 -15.71 -1.11
C PHE A 209 -11.57 -17.24 -1.20
N LEU A 210 -10.51 -17.90 -1.66
CA LEU A 210 -10.47 -19.34 -1.89
C LEU A 210 -9.20 -19.92 -1.28
N ASN A 211 -9.32 -21.02 -0.53
CA ASN A 211 -8.19 -21.61 0.21
C ASN A 211 -7.45 -20.57 1.07
N PHE A 212 -8.22 -19.74 1.77
CA PHE A 212 -7.71 -18.75 2.71
C PHE A 212 -7.62 -19.42 4.09
N SER A 213 -6.42 -19.47 4.66
CA SER A 213 -6.16 -20.12 5.94
C SER A 213 -5.64 -19.13 6.94
N GLU A 214 -6.17 -19.20 8.15
CA GLU A 214 -5.97 -18.17 9.18
C GLU A 214 -5.56 -18.83 10.49
N THR A 215 -4.62 -18.20 11.22
CA THR A 215 -4.12 -18.72 12.49
C THR A 215 -3.83 -17.57 13.44
N ASN A 216 -4.46 -17.56 14.61
CA ASN A 216 -4.35 -16.44 15.55
C ASN A 216 -4.71 -15.09 14.90
N VAL A 217 -5.90 -15.04 14.29
CA VAL A 217 -6.46 -13.83 13.68
C VAL A 217 -7.70 -13.41 14.46
N ASP A 218 -7.77 -12.16 14.92
CA ASP A 218 -8.83 -11.72 15.84
C ASP A 218 -10.20 -11.70 15.13
N ASN A 219 -10.24 -11.20 13.90
CA ASN A 219 -11.46 -11.12 13.07
C ASN A 219 -11.22 -11.81 11.72
N PRO A 220 -11.46 -13.13 11.60
CA PRO A 220 -11.09 -13.86 10.38
C PRO A 220 -11.77 -13.35 9.11
N VAL A 221 -13.07 -13.05 9.18
CA VAL A 221 -13.80 -12.40 8.09
C VAL A 221 -14.64 -11.28 8.68
N ILE A 222 -14.47 -10.06 8.16
CA ILE A 222 -15.26 -8.91 8.57
C ILE A 222 -15.70 -8.07 7.37
N ILE A 223 -16.98 -7.70 7.37
CA ILE A 223 -17.55 -6.76 6.42
C ILE A 223 -18.14 -5.63 7.25
N ASP A 224 -17.54 -4.45 7.18
CA ASP A 224 -17.91 -3.32 8.01
C ASP A 224 -18.19 -2.04 7.20
N GLN A 225 -19.26 -1.35 7.60
CA GLN A 225 -19.58 -0.01 7.14
C GLN A 225 -19.27 0.97 8.27
N VAL A 226 -18.13 1.65 8.17
CA VAL A 226 -17.61 2.53 9.21
C VAL A 226 -18.16 3.93 9.01
N SER A 227 -18.77 4.50 10.05
CA SER A 227 -19.19 5.90 10.02
C SER A 227 -17.99 6.83 10.23
N GLN A 228 -17.96 8.00 9.57
CA GLN A 228 -16.88 8.99 9.78
C GLN A 228 -16.67 9.37 11.27
N LEU A 229 -17.68 9.15 12.12
CA LEU A 229 -17.65 9.45 13.55
C LEU A 229 -16.85 8.42 14.38
N GLN A 230 -16.57 7.22 13.87
CA GLN A 230 -15.85 6.19 14.63
C GLN A 230 -14.32 6.29 14.55
N GLU A 231 -13.76 7.00 13.57
CA GLU A 231 -12.32 7.28 13.49
C GLU A 231 -11.96 8.74 13.84
N TYR A 232 -12.94 9.62 14.07
CA TYR A 232 -12.69 10.99 14.53
C TYR A 232 -12.43 11.00 16.04
N LYS A 233 -11.18 10.78 16.46
CA LYS A 233 -10.67 11.47 17.66
C LYS A 233 -10.48 12.93 17.24
N PRO A 234 -11.29 13.87 17.74
CA PRO A 234 -11.17 15.26 17.32
C PRO A 234 -9.77 15.77 17.64
N PHE A 235 -9.18 16.48 16.68
CA PHE A 235 -8.06 17.38 16.93
C PHE A 235 -8.46 18.28 18.11
N SER A 236 -7.85 18.06 19.26
CA SER A 236 -8.01 18.93 20.42
C SER A 236 -7.08 20.13 20.25
N ASN A 237 -7.71 21.27 19.98
CA ASN A 237 -7.30 22.69 20.09
C ASN A 237 -5.81 23.03 20.08
#